data_AF-A0A6B3HML5-F1
#
_entry.id   AF-A0A6B3HML5-F1
#
_cell.length_a   1.000
_cell.length_b   1.000
_cell.length_c   1.000
_cell.angle_alpha   90.00
_cell.angle_beta   90.00
_cell.angle_gamma   90.00
#
_symmetry.space_group_name_H-M   'P 1'
#
loop_
_entity.id
_entity.type
_entity.pdbx_description
1 polymer ?
#
loop_
_entity_poly.entity_id
_entity_poly.type
_entity_poly.pdbx_seq_one_letter_code
_entity_poly.pdbx_strand_id
1 'polypeptide(L)'
;MRNRKAVTAVAFAAAAALALSACGSGDDKAGSSSIADVEASPKTKAATVLDRPFTKPNLVLTDTNGKEYDFREATKGKPTLIYFGYTN
;
A
#
# COMPACT_ATOMS: atom_id res chain seq x y z
N MET A 1 -41.64 3.94 -35.05
CA MET A 1 -40.35 4.59 -34.68
C MET A 1 -39.97 4.47 -33.19
N ARG A 2 -40.87 4.04 -32.27
CA ARG A 2 -40.58 3.84 -30.83
C ARG A 2 -39.68 2.63 -30.53
N ASN A 3 -39.61 1.69 -31.46
CA ASN A 3 -39.00 0.38 -31.30
C ASN A 3 -37.48 0.42 -31.55
N ARG A 4 -37.02 1.26 -32.49
CA ARG A 4 -35.57 1.44 -32.79
C ARG A 4 -34.85 2.20 -31.67
N LYS A 5 -35.54 3.13 -31.00
CA LYS A 5 -35.01 3.88 -29.85
C LYS A 5 -34.88 3.01 -28.60
N ALA A 6 -35.79 2.05 -28.42
CA ALA A 6 -35.71 1.09 -27.31
C ALA A 6 -34.54 0.11 -27.49
N VAL A 7 -34.32 -0.40 -28.72
CA VAL A 7 -33.22 -1.34 -29.02
C VAL A 7 -31.86 -0.68 -28.83
N THR A 8 -31.70 0.59 -29.20
CA THR A 8 -30.45 1.34 -29.02
C THR A 8 -30.18 1.66 -27.55
N ALA A 9 -31.20 1.98 -26.76
CA ALA A 9 -31.06 2.20 -25.31
C ALA A 9 -30.63 0.93 -24.56
N VAL A 10 -31.20 -0.23 -24.92
CA VAL A 10 -30.82 -1.52 -24.31
C VAL A 10 -29.39 -1.92 -24.66
N ALA A 11 -28.96 -1.70 -25.91
CA ALA A 11 -27.59 -1.98 -26.33
C ALA A 11 -26.56 -1.11 -25.58
N PHE A 12 -26.87 0.17 -25.36
CA PHE A 12 -26.01 1.09 -24.62
C PHE A 12 -25.90 0.73 -23.13
N ALA A 13 -27.03 0.34 -22.52
CA ALA A 13 -27.06 -0.12 -21.13
C ALA A 13 -26.27 -1.42 -20.92
N ALA A 14 -26.36 -2.36 -21.86
CA ALA A 14 -25.58 -3.60 -21.82
C ALA A 14 -24.06 -3.32 -21.93
N ALA A 15 -23.65 -2.45 -22.86
CA ALA A 15 -22.25 -2.06 -23.01
C ALA A 15 -21.69 -1.34 -21.77
N ALA A 16 -22.49 -0.47 -21.15
CA ALA A 16 -22.12 0.17 -19.89
C ALA A 16 -21.97 -0.84 -18.74
N ALA A 17 -22.90 -1.80 -18.61
CA ALA A 17 -22.80 -2.85 -17.60
C ALA A 17 -21.55 -3.74 -17.77
N LEU A 18 -21.21 -4.09 -19.02
CA LEU A 18 -19.99 -4.82 -19.37
C LEU A 18 -18.71 -4.03 -19.03
N ALA A 19 -18.73 -2.71 -19.25
CA ALA A 19 -17.61 -1.82 -18.89
C ALA A 19 -17.45 -1.65 -17.38
N LEU A 20 -18.55 -1.62 -16.60
CA LEU A 20 -18.49 -1.57 -15.14
C LEU A 20 -17.97 -2.89 -14.53
N SER A 21 -18.29 -4.04 -15.12
CA SER A 21 -17.74 -5.34 -14.65
C SER A 21 -16.24 -5.49 -14.90
N ALA A 22 -15.66 -4.73 -15.83
CA ALA A 22 -14.21 -4.74 -16.09
C ALA A 22 -13.40 -3.95 -15.04
N CYS A 23 -14.05 -3.08 -14.26
CA CYS A 23 -13.42 -2.35 -13.14
C CYS A 23 -13.73 -2.99 -11.78
N GLY A 24 -14.37 -4.16 -11.75
CA GLY A 24 -14.83 -4.85 -10.53
C GLY A 24 -14.48 -6.33 -10.46
N SER A 25 -13.60 -6.84 -11.33
CA SER A 25 -13.08 -8.20 -11.24
C SER A 25 -11.68 -8.13 -10.66
N GLY A 26 -11.59 -8.35 -9.35
CA GLY A 26 -10.33 -8.55 -8.65
C GLY A 26 -9.61 -9.77 -9.23
N ASP A 27 -8.36 -9.53 -9.61
CA ASP A 27 -7.35 -10.41 -10.19
C ASP A 27 -7.51 -11.93 -10.02
N ASP A 28 -7.83 -12.61 -11.12
CA ASP A 28 -7.22 -13.91 -11.43
C ASP A 28 -5.89 -13.65 -12.17
N LYS A 29 -4.84 -13.31 -11.41
CA LYS A 29 -3.47 -13.51 -11.85
C LYS A 29 -2.91 -14.77 -11.23
N ALA A 30 -2.93 -15.82 -12.04
CA ALA A 30 -2.01 -16.94 -11.94
C ALA A 30 -0.58 -16.42 -11.72
N GLY A 31 0.01 -16.80 -10.60
CA GLY A 31 1.33 -16.36 -10.20
C GLY A 31 1.45 -16.04 -8.71
N SER A 32 0.85 -16.86 -7.84
CA SER A 32 1.30 -16.96 -6.45
C SER A 32 2.70 -17.60 -6.44
N SER A 33 3.70 -16.86 -6.94
CA SER A 33 5.04 -16.99 -6.38
C SER A 33 4.87 -16.66 -4.91
N SER A 34 4.88 -17.70 -4.10
CA SER A 34 4.74 -17.63 -2.66
C SER A 34 5.50 -16.42 -2.16
N ILE A 35 4.79 -15.44 -1.62
CA ILE A 35 5.37 -14.49 -0.68
C ILE A 35 6.17 -15.37 0.27
N ALA A 36 7.49 -15.21 0.29
CA ALA A 36 8.34 -16.06 1.10
C ALA A 36 7.76 -16.05 2.51
N ASP A 37 7.40 -17.24 3.00
CA ASP A 37 6.91 -17.40 4.36
C ASP A 37 8.10 -17.13 5.28
N VAL A 38 8.18 -15.91 5.81
CA VAL A 38 9.25 -15.50 6.74
C VAL A 38 8.84 -15.94 8.14
N GLU A 39 8.80 -17.24 8.36
CA GLU A 39 8.68 -17.84 9.68
C GLU A 39 10.06 -17.84 10.35
N ALA A 40 10.41 -16.73 10.99
CA ALA A 40 11.53 -16.69 11.91
C ALA A 40 11.05 -17.16 13.29
N SER A 41 11.59 -18.27 13.79
CA SER A 41 11.39 -18.66 15.20
C SER A 41 11.74 -17.47 16.08
N PRO A 42 10.90 -17.08 17.06
CA PRO A 42 11.10 -15.87 17.83
C PRO A 42 12.44 -15.97 18.55
N LYS A 43 13.45 -15.26 18.04
CA LYS A 43 14.72 -15.14 18.73
C LYS A 43 14.41 -14.43 20.04
N THR A 44 14.79 -15.04 21.16
CA THR A 44 14.63 -14.46 22.50
C THR A 44 15.31 -13.09 22.65
N LYS A 45 16.13 -12.68 21.67
CA LYS A 45 16.60 -11.30 21.47
C LYS A 45 16.44 -10.88 20.01
N ALA A 46 15.35 -10.18 19.70
CA ALA A 46 15.08 -9.62 18.38
C ALA A 46 15.90 -8.37 18.03
N ALA A 47 16.74 -7.88 18.97
CA ALA A 47 17.51 -6.66 18.80
C ALA A 47 18.88 -6.73 19.51
N THR A 48 19.85 -5.99 18.97
CA THR A 48 21.15 -5.75 19.61
C THR A 48 21.08 -4.44 20.38
N VAL A 49 21.37 -4.47 21.68
CA VAL A 49 21.53 -3.25 22.46
C VAL A 49 22.82 -2.57 22.01
N LEU A 50 22.75 -1.29 21.67
CA LEU A 50 23.91 -0.51 21.27
C LEU A 50 24.54 0.12 22.51
N ASP A 51 25.80 -0.22 22.79
CA ASP A 51 26.57 0.42 23.88
C ASP A 51 26.88 1.90 23.57
N ARG A 52 26.88 2.27 22.29
CA ARG A 52 27.04 3.65 21.81
C ARG A 52 25.79 4.06 21.04
N PRO A 53 24.95 4.95 21.59
CA PRO A 53 23.76 5.41 20.90
C PRO A 53 24.13 6.33 19.72
N PHE A 54 23.39 6.22 18.63
CA PHE A 54 23.48 7.16 17.51
C PHE A 54 22.59 8.38 17.76
N THR A 55 23.04 9.54 17.29
CA THR A 55 22.16 10.71 17.24
C THR A 55 21.06 10.45 16.22
N LYS A 56 19.80 10.69 16.61
CA LYS A 56 18.65 10.56 15.71
C LYS A 56 18.91 11.36 14.43
N PRO A 57 18.76 10.79 13.22
CA PRO A 57 19.08 11.50 11.98
C PRO A 57 18.19 12.73 11.79
N ASN A 58 18.71 13.75 11.11
CA ASN A 58 17.93 14.93 10.76
C ASN A 58 17.22 14.66 9.41
N LEU A 59 16.04 14.07 9.47
CA LEU A 59 15.26 13.72 8.29
C LEU A 59 14.04 14.64 8.20
N VAL A 60 14.01 15.47 7.16
CA VAL A 60 12.80 16.19 6.74
C VAL A 60 12.30 15.48 5.49
N LEU A 61 11.17 14.80 5.62
CA LEU A 61 10.59 13.91 4.61
C LEU A 61 9.22 14.42 4.19
N THR A 62 8.62 13.72 3.22
CA THR A 62 7.21 13.87 2.89
C THR A 62 6.44 12.69 3.48
N ASP A 63 5.35 12.96 4.20
CA ASP A 63 4.48 11.92 4.76
C ASP A 63 3.58 11.28 3.68
N THR A 64 2.76 10.32 4.10
CA THR A 64 1.81 9.62 3.22
C THR A 64 0.66 10.50 2.72
N ASN A 65 0.47 11.68 3.31
CA ASN A 65 -0.53 12.67 2.90
C ASN A 65 0.07 13.78 2.02
N GLY A 66 1.35 13.68 1.67
CA GLY A 66 2.05 14.69 0.87
C GLY A 66 2.50 15.92 1.67
N LYS A 67 2.47 15.88 3.01
CA LYS A 67 2.89 16.98 3.87
C LYS A 67 4.34 16.84 4.30
N GLU A 68 4.98 17.97 4.62
CA GLU A 68 6.31 17.94 5.23
C GLU A 68 6.27 17.26 6.61
N TYR A 69 7.29 16.45 6.87
CA TYR A 69 7.43 15.66 8.09
C TYR A 69 8.86 15.78 8.63
N ASP A 70 9.03 16.58 9.67
CA ASP A 70 10.26 16.59 10.48
C ASP A 70 10.27 15.38 11.42
N PHE A 71 11.15 14.42 11.11
CA PHE A 71 11.27 13.18 11.87
C PHE A 71 11.69 13.42 13.33
N ARG A 72 12.56 14.39 13.61
CA ARG A 72 13.07 14.62 14.97
C ARG A 72 11.99 15.24 15.85
N GLU A 73 11.33 16.27 15.35
CA GLU A 73 10.26 16.95 16.08
C GLU A 73 9.04 16.04 16.28
N ALA A 74 8.60 15.34 15.24
CA ALA A 74 7.43 14.45 15.32
C ALA A 74 7.62 13.26 16.28
N THR A 75 8.87 12.83 16.49
CA THR A 75 9.22 11.67 17.33
C THR A 75 9.95 12.03 18.62
N LYS A 76 9.94 13.30 19.01
CA LYS A 76 10.56 13.79 20.24
C LYS A 76 9.90 13.16 21.47
N GLY A 77 10.71 12.59 22.36
CA GLY A 77 10.22 11.92 23.57
C GLY A 77 9.47 10.60 23.34
N LYS A 78 9.47 10.06 22.11
CA LYS A 78 8.75 8.83 21.77
C LYS A 78 9.72 7.69 21.42
N PRO A 79 9.52 6.47 21.94
CA PRO A 79 10.22 5.30 21.42
C PRO A 79 9.85 5.14 19.94
N THR A 80 10.86 5.04 19.08
CA THR A 80 10.67 5.07 17.62
C THR A 80 11.49 3.97 16.98
N LEU A 81 10.84 3.16 16.14
CA LEU A 81 11.51 2.15 15.31
C LEU A 81 11.51 2.65 13.86
N ILE A 82 12.67 2.58 13.20
CA ILE A 82 12.85 3.06 11.83
C ILE A 82 13.23 1.87 10.94
N TYR A 83 12.51 1.71 9.85
CA TYR A 83 12.82 0.76 8.79
C TYR A 83 13.19 1.54 7.51
N PHE A 84 14.31 1.18 6.90
CA PHE A 84 14.75 1.72 5.62
C PHE A 84 14.57 0.64 4.56
N GLY A 85 13.72 0.89 3.57
CA GLY A 85 13.42 -0.05 2.49
C GLY A 85 12.52 0.58 1.42
N TYR A 86 12.14 -0.21 0.43
CA TYR A 86 11.26 0.19 -0.67
C TYR A 86 10.13 -0.84 -0.83
N THR A 87 9.09 -0.49 -1.58
CA THR A 87 7.95 -1.39 -1.81
C THR A 87 8.12 -2.29 -3.04
N ASN A 88 8.96 -1.92 -4.03
CA ASN A 88 9.34 -2.75 -5.19
C ASN A 88 10.79 -2.56 -5.64
#